data_AF-A0A9P1RBC0-F1
#
_entry.id   AF-A0A9P1RBC0-F1
#
_cell.length_a   1.000
_cell.length_b   1.000
_cell.length_c   1.000
_cell.angle_alpha   90.00
_cell.angle_beta   90.00
_cell.angle_gamma   90.00
#
_symmetry.space_group_name_H-M   'P 1'
#
loop_
_entity.id
_entity.type
_entity.pdbx_description
1 polymer ?
#
loop_
_entity_poly.entity_id
_entity_poly.type
_entity_poly.pdbx_seq_one_letter_code
_entity_poly.pdbx_strand_id
1 'polypeptide(L)'
;MGRKVDLEEVTRTLLDGVRAIDGDAQLSRGDKTKRLARLADRIKNGLYEDRRRKDEDKLAPASYRRYLTIIRNAVTEQNWRHHSLEESVERIARKHPKWADALQAMLDHADIKDLRFAHRDLLAEVRRARDDDAYEAIRTLKLDHEIMRHLTLPAATKAELAAEAVERLEVQATNSVEINFHWLMATINDLLSAQQLRGDGTVAPYFSHLTLGIALATGRREIEVLKLGRFKKAGEFELEFSGQAKRREGVDYSDSYRIYTLVSADLVLASIKALRDLPEVQELQGLDNVAVNNRVHSNLNQLTKRVFNDPRRVFKDSRKIWARAVFELHYARDAKWKKVNETVFWQAMLGHEDMSTQESYKAFKLDYTKPAEPVAEVSGKWANRLEALASLDGHERIKASSSLHKIHQWVKATVKAAPEARISQKAIQTNVGSYRPNIKEYLEIAAEALATPNRGLAEVAAPVPKEVVKAKPHLTVHQLEDGQWQAVARVNGVDVATGVDGDRMTAMRKAYEGAIGAAS
;
A
#
# COMPACT_ATOMS: atom_id res chain seq x y z
N MET A 1 -4.83 20.40 18.40
CA MET A 1 -3.58 20.35 17.58
C MET A 1 -2.57 19.56 18.41
N GLY A 2 -2.28 18.30 18.04
CA GLY A 2 -1.57 17.37 18.93
C GLY A 2 -0.15 17.84 19.28
N ARG A 3 0.30 17.57 20.51
CA ARG A 3 1.64 17.89 21.00
C ARG A 3 2.71 17.36 20.05
N LYS A 4 3.58 18.26 19.57
CA LYS A 4 4.80 17.87 18.85
C LYS A 4 5.80 17.34 19.88
N VAL A 5 6.01 16.03 19.88
CA VAL A 5 7.00 15.39 20.74
C VAL A 5 8.31 15.33 19.96
N ASP A 6 9.40 15.79 20.58
CA ASP A 6 10.74 15.55 20.09
C ASP A 6 11.12 14.10 20.41
N LEU A 7 10.88 13.22 19.45
CA LEU A 7 11.12 11.80 19.63
C LEU A 7 12.62 11.46 19.66
N GLU A 8 13.46 12.28 19.04
CA GLU A 8 14.92 12.10 19.04
C GLU A 8 15.46 12.36 20.44
N GLU A 9 15.06 13.47 21.07
CA GLU A 9 15.44 13.79 22.43
C GLU A 9 14.93 12.74 23.43
N VAL A 10 13.68 12.31 23.30
CA VAL A 10 13.09 11.24 24.13
C VAL A 10 13.88 9.94 24.00
N THR A 11 14.23 9.57 22.77
CA THR A 11 15.00 8.34 22.50
C THR A 11 16.41 8.45 23.08
N ARG A 12 17.12 9.56 22.84
CA ARG A 12 18.44 9.81 23.42
C ARG A 12 18.42 9.72 24.94
N THR A 13 17.46 10.39 25.58
CA THR A 13 17.28 10.37 27.04
C THR A 13 17.09 8.95 27.58
N LEU A 14 16.31 8.13 26.88
CA LEU A 14 16.15 6.72 27.24
C LEU A 14 17.48 5.98 27.12
N LEU A 15 18.16 6.06 25.98
CA LEU A 15 19.39 5.30 25.71
C LEU A 15 20.50 5.67 26.69
N ASP A 16 20.70 6.96 26.96
CA ASP A 16 21.70 7.42 27.93
C ASP A 16 21.35 6.97 29.35
N GLY A 17 20.06 6.99 29.71
CA GLY A 17 19.58 6.45 30.98
C GLY A 17 19.83 4.95 31.12
N VAL A 18 19.62 4.16 30.06
CA VAL A 18 19.91 2.71 30.06
C VAL A 18 21.40 2.48 30.25
N ARG A 19 22.27 3.15 29.47
CA ARG A 19 23.73 3.06 29.60
C ARG A 19 24.21 3.39 31.01
N ALA A 20 23.67 4.45 31.61
CA ALA A 20 24.03 4.85 32.96
C ALA A 20 23.64 3.79 34.01
N ILE A 21 22.46 3.17 33.86
CA ILE A 21 21.99 2.13 34.79
C ILE A 21 22.81 0.84 34.62
N ASP A 22 23.07 0.43 33.38
CA ASP A 22 23.77 -0.82 33.10
C ASP A 22 25.27 -0.72 33.41
N GLY A 23 25.87 0.45 33.18
CA GLY A 23 27.27 0.73 33.49
C GLY A 23 27.58 0.90 34.99
N ASP A 24 26.56 1.06 35.83
CA ASP A 24 26.76 1.19 37.28
C ASP A 24 27.07 -0.17 37.92
N ALA A 25 28.34 -0.36 38.29
CA ALA A 25 28.83 -1.59 38.92
C ALA A 25 28.34 -1.77 40.36
N GLN A 26 27.83 -0.72 41.02
CA GLN A 26 27.34 -0.79 42.39
C GLN A 26 25.92 -1.37 42.48
N LEU A 27 25.19 -1.42 41.35
CA LEU A 27 23.82 -1.90 41.32
C LEU A 27 23.74 -3.41 41.13
N SER A 28 22.96 -4.05 41.99
CA SER A 28 22.53 -5.43 41.77
C SER A 28 21.68 -5.54 40.50
N ARG A 29 21.62 -6.74 39.89
CA ARG A 29 20.73 -7.00 38.74
C ARG A 29 19.27 -6.62 39.06
N GLY A 30 18.79 -6.95 40.27
CA GLY A 30 17.44 -6.61 40.71
C GLY A 30 17.20 -5.10 40.80
N ASP A 31 18.20 -4.33 41.23
CA ASP A 31 18.10 -2.87 41.30
C ASP A 31 18.18 -2.22 39.91
N LYS A 32 19.02 -2.76 39.02
CA LYS A 32 19.03 -2.35 37.60
C LYS A 32 17.67 -2.55 36.97
N THR A 33 17.05 -3.72 37.12
CA THR A 33 15.68 -3.98 36.63
C THR A 33 14.66 -2.96 37.17
N LYS A 34 14.67 -2.68 38.49
CA LYS A 34 13.78 -1.68 39.08
C LYS A 34 14.00 -0.27 38.51
N ARG A 35 15.26 0.13 38.29
CA ARG A 35 15.59 1.44 37.71
C ARG A 35 15.22 1.54 36.23
N LEU A 36 15.44 0.49 35.45
CA LEU A 36 15.01 0.40 34.05
C LEU A 36 13.48 0.49 33.93
N ALA A 37 12.73 -0.18 34.81
CA ALA A 37 11.28 -0.06 34.88
C ALA A 37 10.83 1.39 35.12
N ARG A 38 11.41 2.07 36.13
CA ARG A 38 11.11 3.48 36.43
C ARG A 38 11.48 4.42 35.29
N LEU A 39 12.58 4.14 34.59
CA LEU A 39 12.99 4.91 33.42
C LEU A 39 11.96 4.77 32.30
N ALA A 40 11.53 3.54 31.98
CA ALA A 40 10.48 3.30 30.99
C ALA A 40 9.16 3.99 31.37
N ASP A 41 8.74 3.91 32.64
CA ASP A 41 7.52 4.58 33.11
C ASP A 41 7.60 6.10 32.95
N ARG A 42 8.77 6.71 33.22
CA ARG A 42 8.99 8.14 32.97
C ARG A 42 8.78 8.50 31.50
N ILE A 43 9.34 7.71 30.58
CA ILE A 43 9.19 7.93 29.14
C ILE A 43 7.71 7.76 28.72
N LYS A 44 7.07 6.67 29.12
CA LYS A 44 5.66 6.40 28.81
C LYS A 44 4.71 7.46 29.36
N ASN A 45 4.91 7.93 30.59
CA ASN A 45 4.16 9.04 31.18
C ASN A 45 4.40 10.35 30.43
N GLY A 46 5.64 10.57 29.97
CA GLY A 46 6.00 11.69 29.11
C GLY A 46 5.22 11.71 27.79
N LEU A 47 4.95 10.54 27.22
CA LEU A 47 4.27 10.36 25.94
C LEU A 47 2.74 10.34 26.04
N TYR A 48 2.18 9.49 26.91
CA TYR A 48 0.74 9.18 26.91
C TYR A 48 0.16 8.80 28.28
N GLU A 49 0.91 8.11 29.13
CA GLU A 49 0.35 7.42 30.32
C GLU A 49 0.11 8.32 31.55
N ASP A 50 0.49 9.60 31.52
CA ASP A 50 0.22 10.52 32.63
C ASP A 50 -1.28 10.85 32.73
N ARG A 51 -1.95 10.18 33.68
CA ARG A 51 -3.39 10.30 33.94
C ARG A 51 -3.84 11.70 34.34
N ARG A 52 -2.92 12.55 34.81
CA ARG A 52 -3.24 13.93 35.22
C ARG A 52 -3.41 14.87 34.02
N ARG A 53 -2.93 14.46 32.83
CA ARG A 53 -3.07 15.26 31.62
C ARG A 53 -4.48 15.16 31.06
N LYS A 54 -4.98 16.27 30.54
CA LYS A 54 -6.22 16.29 29.76
C LYS A 54 -6.03 15.48 28.49
N ASP A 55 -7.12 14.88 28.00
CA ASP A 55 -7.04 14.01 26.81
C ASP A 55 -6.63 14.78 25.54
N GLU A 56 -6.96 16.08 25.47
CA GLU A 56 -6.52 16.99 24.41
C GLU A 56 -5.00 17.17 24.34
N ASP A 57 -4.32 17.01 25.48
CA ASP A 57 -2.86 17.15 25.62
C ASP A 57 -2.11 15.82 25.43
N LYS A 58 -2.84 14.70 25.33
CA LYS A 58 -2.28 13.37 25.12
C LYS A 58 -2.09 13.09 23.63
N LEU A 59 -1.08 12.27 23.31
CA LEU A 59 -0.96 11.69 21.99
C LEU A 59 -2.16 10.77 21.71
N ALA A 60 -2.59 10.64 20.45
CA ALA A 60 -3.56 9.58 20.12
C ALA A 60 -2.95 8.18 20.42
N PRO A 61 -3.76 7.19 20.85
CA PRO A 61 -3.28 5.82 21.14
C PRO A 61 -2.44 5.20 20.00
N ALA A 62 -2.87 5.40 18.75
CA ALA A 62 -2.14 4.91 17.57
C ALA A 62 -0.75 5.58 17.41
N SER A 63 -0.65 6.87 17.72
CA SER A 63 0.60 7.63 17.70
C SER A 63 1.53 7.19 18.83
N TYR A 64 0.98 6.93 20.01
CA TYR A 64 1.74 6.38 21.14
C TYR A 64 2.33 5.00 20.80
N ARG A 65 1.55 4.08 20.23
CA ARG A 65 2.04 2.77 19.73
C ARG A 65 3.19 2.94 18.74
N ARG A 66 3.05 3.87 17.79
CA ARG A 66 4.07 4.15 16.78
C ARG A 66 5.37 4.65 17.42
N TYR A 67 5.28 5.59 18.36
CA TYR A 67 6.46 6.16 19.03
C TYR A 67 7.17 5.12 19.89
N LEU A 68 6.44 4.28 20.63
CA LEU A 68 7.02 3.15 21.34
C LEU A 68 7.76 2.19 20.39
N THR A 69 7.20 1.93 19.21
CA THR A 69 7.87 1.07 18.21
C THR A 69 9.21 1.68 17.76
N ILE A 70 9.25 2.99 17.51
CA ILE A 70 10.48 3.70 17.11
C ILE A 70 11.52 3.63 18.23
N ILE A 71 11.12 3.91 19.47
CA ILE A 71 12.01 3.86 20.64
C ILE A 71 12.57 2.44 20.83
N ARG A 72 11.72 1.41 20.71
CA ARG A 72 12.13 -0.01 20.80
C ARG A 72 13.11 -0.42 19.69
N ASN A 73 12.94 0.12 18.48
CA ASN A 73 13.88 -0.11 17.38
C ASN A 73 15.24 0.54 17.67
N ALA A 74 15.25 1.76 18.20
CA ALA A 74 16.49 2.43 18.61
C ALA A 74 17.24 1.66 19.72
N VAL A 75 16.52 1.03 20.66
CA VAL A 75 17.12 0.10 21.64
C VAL A 75 17.71 -1.13 20.94
N THR A 76 17.01 -1.69 19.95
CA THR A 76 17.49 -2.85 19.17
C THR A 76 18.77 -2.48 18.39
N GLU A 77 18.87 -1.26 17.86
CA GLU A 77 20.05 -0.76 17.16
C GLU A 77 21.29 -0.63 18.05
N GLN A 78 21.11 -0.55 19.38
CA GLN A 78 22.25 -0.62 20.32
C GLN A 78 22.81 -2.02 20.50
N ASN A 79 22.18 -3.04 19.93
CA ASN A 79 22.59 -4.43 20.01
C ASN A 79 22.68 -4.97 21.46
N TRP A 80 21.85 -4.45 22.37
CA TRP A 80 21.83 -4.88 23.77
C TRP A 80 21.02 -6.16 23.97
N ARG A 81 21.61 -7.10 24.73
CA ARG A 81 21.01 -8.40 25.08
C ARG A 81 20.45 -8.38 26.50
N HIS A 82 19.58 -9.34 26.80
CA HIS A 82 19.16 -9.54 28.18
C HIS A 82 20.33 -9.99 29.05
N HIS A 83 20.52 -9.37 30.22
CA HIS A 83 21.63 -9.65 31.15
C HIS A 83 21.67 -11.08 31.74
N SER A 84 20.63 -11.88 31.51
CA SER A 84 20.52 -13.27 31.99
C SER A 84 20.47 -14.29 30.86
N LEU A 85 20.73 -13.86 29.61
CA LEU A 85 20.56 -14.71 28.43
C LEU A 85 21.53 -15.89 28.48
N GLU A 86 22.81 -15.62 28.68
CA GLU A 86 23.90 -16.60 28.71
C GLU A 86 23.68 -17.63 29.84
N GLU A 87 23.37 -17.16 31.05
CA GLU A 87 23.07 -18.01 32.21
C GLU A 87 21.83 -18.89 31.97
N SER A 88 20.80 -18.34 31.31
CA SER A 88 19.58 -19.10 31.00
C SER A 88 19.84 -20.15 29.92
N VAL A 89 20.64 -19.81 28.90
CA VAL A 89 21.08 -20.75 27.87
C VAL A 89 21.88 -21.90 28.48
N GLU A 90 22.84 -21.60 29.35
CA GLU A 90 23.65 -22.63 30.02
C GLU A 90 22.77 -23.58 30.85
N ARG A 91 21.83 -23.03 31.62
CA ARG A 91 20.89 -23.83 32.43
C ARG A 91 20.03 -24.74 31.55
N ILE A 92 19.52 -24.23 30.41
CA ILE A 92 18.71 -25.02 29.48
C ILE A 92 19.57 -26.09 28.79
N ALA A 93 20.78 -25.75 28.34
CA ALA A 93 21.70 -26.68 27.69
C ALA A 93 22.06 -27.86 28.60
N ARG A 94 22.23 -27.62 29.91
CA ARG A 94 22.44 -28.70 30.90
C ARG A 94 21.24 -29.62 31.04
N LYS A 95 20.02 -29.07 31.03
CA LYS A 95 18.77 -29.85 31.15
C LYS A 95 18.42 -30.57 29.85
N HIS A 96 18.80 -30.00 28.70
CA HIS A 96 18.52 -30.52 27.37
C HIS A 96 19.80 -30.67 26.53
N PRO A 97 20.68 -31.65 26.84
CA PRO A 97 22.00 -31.76 26.20
C PRO A 97 21.96 -31.90 24.69
N LYS A 98 20.91 -32.52 24.14
CA LYS A 98 20.68 -32.64 22.69
C LYS A 98 20.70 -31.29 21.96
N TRP A 99 20.24 -30.22 22.61
CA TRP A 99 20.13 -28.88 22.02
C TRP A 99 21.28 -27.96 22.46
N ALA A 100 22.25 -28.46 23.23
CA ALA A 100 23.31 -27.64 23.81
C ALA A 100 24.14 -26.93 22.74
N ASP A 101 24.59 -27.64 21.70
CA ASP A 101 25.42 -27.06 20.64
C ASP A 101 24.65 -25.98 19.87
N ALA A 102 23.38 -26.22 19.53
CA ALA A 102 22.55 -25.25 18.83
C ALA A 102 22.25 -24.02 19.69
N LEU A 103 22.07 -24.20 21.00
CA LEU A 103 21.90 -23.12 21.96
C LEU A 103 23.16 -22.25 22.11
N GLN A 104 24.35 -22.85 22.07
CA GLN A 104 25.61 -22.11 22.09
C GLN A 104 25.86 -21.40 20.76
N ALA A 105 25.65 -22.07 19.63
CA ALA A 105 25.75 -21.46 18.31
C ALA A 105 24.82 -20.24 18.16
N MET A 106 23.63 -20.28 18.79
CA MET A 106 22.73 -19.12 18.85
C MET A 106 23.36 -17.91 19.56
N LEU A 107 24.16 -18.10 20.61
CA LEU A 107 24.82 -17.01 21.35
C LEU A 107 25.99 -16.38 20.57
N ASP A 108 26.62 -17.13 19.69
CA ASP A 108 27.77 -16.70 18.88
C ASP A 108 27.41 -15.61 17.87
N HIS A 109 26.13 -15.48 17.51
CA HIS A 109 25.65 -14.39 16.67
C HIS A 109 25.84 -13.04 17.36
N ALA A 110 26.74 -12.20 16.86
CA ALA A 110 27.06 -10.90 17.44
C ALA A 110 25.85 -9.94 17.46
N ASP A 111 25.05 -9.91 16.40
CA ASP A 111 23.88 -9.05 16.24
C ASP A 111 22.61 -9.67 16.85
N ILE A 112 21.82 -8.85 17.54
CA ILE A 112 20.58 -9.26 18.22
C ILE A 112 19.52 -9.75 17.24
N LYS A 113 19.48 -9.24 16.01
CA LYS A 113 18.52 -9.72 14.99
C LYS A 113 18.90 -11.12 14.54
N ASP A 114 20.19 -11.36 14.28
CA ASP A 114 20.70 -12.68 13.91
C ASP A 114 20.46 -13.70 15.03
N LEU A 115 20.67 -13.29 16.28
CA LEU A 115 20.35 -14.10 17.46
C LEU A 115 18.85 -14.45 17.54
N ARG A 116 17.95 -13.50 17.27
CA ARG A 116 16.50 -13.76 17.21
C ARG A 116 16.13 -14.73 16.08
N PHE A 117 16.84 -14.70 14.94
CA PHE A 117 16.63 -15.66 13.85
C PHE A 117 17.09 -17.05 14.23
N ALA A 118 18.31 -17.18 14.76
CA ALA A 118 18.82 -18.44 15.27
C ALA A 118 17.90 -19.05 16.34
N HIS A 119 17.36 -18.22 17.25
CA HIS A 119 16.38 -18.65 18.24
C HIS A 119 15.08 -19.19 17.62
N ARG A 120 14.53 -18.50 16.62
CA ARG A 120 13.34 -18.94 15.89
C ARG A 120 13.58 -20.27 15.17
N ASP A 121 14.71 -20.38 14.49
CA ASP A 121 15.04 -21.55 13.68
C ASP A 121 15.30 -22.77 14.57
N LEU A 122 15.94 -22.56 15.72
CA LEU A 122 16.07 -23.55 16.79
C LEU A 122 14.69 -23.99 17.31
N LEU A 123 13.77 -23.06 17.62
CA LEU A 123 12.41 -23.43 18.02
C LEU A 123 11.68 -24.27 16.97
N ALA A 124 11.87 -23.96 15.68
CA ALA A 124 11.28 -24.72 14.59
C ALA A 124 11.89 -26.13 14.48
N GLU A 125 13.19 -26.29 14.74
CA GLU A 125 13.86 -27.59 14.80
C GLU A 125 13.39 -28.42 16.00
N VAL A 126 13.35 -27.83 17.20
CA VAL A 126 12.87 -28.48 18.43
C VAL A 126 11.43 -28.93 18.29
N ARG A 127 10.57 -28.09 17.68
CA ARG A 127 9.18 -28.44 17.38
C ARG A 127 9.08 -29.59 16.37
N ARG A 128 9.91 -29.61 15.32
CA ARG A 128 9.96 -30.73 14.35
C ARG A 128 10.40 -32.03 15.03
N ALA A 129 11.31 -31.94 15.99
CA ALA A 129 11.76 -33.06 16.80
C ALA A 129 10.75 -33.48 17.89
N ARG A 130 9.64 -32.75 18.07
CA ARG A 130 8.59 -33.01 19.07
C ARG A 130 9.09 -33.07 20.51
N ASP A 131 10.05 -32.21 20.85
CA ASP A 131 10.59 -32.09 22.21
C ASP A 131 9.92 -30.91 22.93
N ASP A 132 8.74 -31.19 23.51
CA ASP A 132 7.87 -30.15 24.08
C ASP A 132 8.48 -29.47 25.33
N ASP A 133 9.23 -30.21 26.16
CA ASP A 133 9.88 -29.65 27.36
C ASP A 133 11.03 -28.70 26.96
N ALA A 134 11.86 -29.10 25.99
CA ALA A 134 12.87 -28.20 25.44
C ALA A 134 12.23 -26.99 24.73
N TYR A 135 11.14 -27.22 24.00
CA TYR A 135 10.43 -26.14 23.30
C TYR A 135 9.95 -25.07 24.28
N GLU A 136 9.28 -25.44 25.38
CA GLU A 136 8.81 -24.47 26.37
C GLU A 136 9.96 -23.77 27.11
N ALA A 137 11.03 -24.50 27.44
CA ALA A 137 12.22 -23.92 28.06
C ALA A 137 12.88 -22.87 27.14
N ILE A 138 13.08 -23.20 25.87
CA ILE A 138 13.72 -22.32 24.88
C ILE A 138 12.80 -21.16 24.52
N ARG A 139 11.49 -21.38 24.40
CA ARG A 139 10.50 -20.35 24.04
C ARG A 139 10.43 -19.21 25.05
N THR A 140 10.75 -19.49 26.31
CA THR A 140 10.69 -18.49 27.40
C THR A 140 12.00 -17.72 27.60
N LEU A 141 13.03 -18.00 26.80
CA LEU A 141 14.27 -17.23 26.81
C LEU A 141 14.01 -15.75 26.56
N LYS A 142 14.66 -14.92 27.37
CA LYS A 142 14.65 -13.46 27.22
C LYS A 142 15.86 -13.08 26.40
N LEU A 143 15.65 -12.69 25.15
CA LEU A 143 16.73 -12.33 24.23
C LEU A 143 17.04 -10.83 24.33
N ASP A 144 15.98 -10.02 24.26
CA ASP A 144 16.06 -8.57 24.23
C ASP A 144 16.44 -7.96 25.58
N HIS A 145 17.12 -6.81 25.54
CA HIS A 145 17.43 -6.04 26.74
C HIS A 145 16.23 -5.84 27.66
N GLU A 146 16.44 -5.88 28.99
CA GLU A 146 15.37 -5.86 30.01
C GLU A 146 14.43 -4.65 29.84
N ILE A 147 14.95 -3.49 29.40
CA ILE A 147 14.15 -2.29 29.12
C ILE A 147 12.98 -2.55 28.14
N MET A 148 13.15 -3.47 27.18
CA MET A 148 12.14 -3.81 26.17
C MET A 148 10.89 -4.45 26.79
N ARG A 149 10.99 -5.02 27.99
CA ARG A 149 9.84 -5.57 28.72
C ARG A 149 8.99 -4.50 29.38
N HIS A 150 9.57 -3.33 29.65
CA HIS A 150 8.87 -2.19 30.25
C HIS A 150 8.34 -1.19 29.21
N LEU A 151 8.89 -1.21 28.00
CA LEU A 151 8.42 -0.42 26.85
C LEU A 151 7.27 -1.12 26.12
N THR A 152 6.18 -1.37 26.84
CA THR A 152 4.97 -2.05 26.32
C THR A 152 3.76 -1.14 26.45
N LEU A 153 2.77 -1.35 25.57
CA LEU A 153 1.48 -0.68 25.69
C LEU A 153 0.68 -1.23 26.88
N PRO A 154 -0.10 -0.39 27.59
CA PRO A 154 -1.07 -0.86 28.56
C PRO A 154 -2.07 -1.84 27.93
N ALA A 155 -2.47 -2.86 28.69
CA ALA A 155 -3.39 -3.89 28.20
C ALA A 155 -4.72 -3.30 27.70
N ALA A 156 -5.28 -2.33 28.43
CA ALA A 156 -6.51 -1.64 28.05
C ALA A 156 -6.38 -0.90 26.71
N THR A 157 -5.31 -0.12 26.53
CA THR A 157 -5.04 0.61 25.27
C THR A 157 -4.79 -0.36 24.11
N LYS A 158 -4.15 -1.51 24.37
CA LYS A 158 -3.96 -2.55 23.36
C LYS A 158 -5.30 -3.16 22.93
N ALA A 159 -6.21 -3.40 23.88
CA ALA A 159 -7.55 -3.93 23.61
C ALA A 159 -8.43 -2.92 22.86
N GLU A 160 -8.40 -1.65 23.27
CA GLU A 160 -9.08 -0.53 22.59
C GLU A 160 -8.65 -0.42 21.12
N LEU A 161 -7.34 -0.36 20.86
CA LEU A 161 -6.80 -0.32 19.48
C LEU A 161 -7.19 -1.54 18.64
N ALA A 162 -7.35 -2.70 19.27
CA ALA A 162 -7.80 -3.93 18.60
C ALA A 162 -9.29 -3.86 18.27
N ALA A 163 -10.13 -3.40 19.20
CA ALA A 163 -11.57 -3.20 18.99
C ALA A 163 -11.82 -2.17 17.87
N GLU A 164 -11.16 -1.02 17.90
CA GLU A 164 -11.26 -0.03 16.83
C GLU A 164 -10.80 -0.58 15.46
N ALA A 165 -9.85 -1.51 15.44
CA ALA A 165 -9.39 -2.12 14.19
C ALA A 165 -10.45 -3.03 13.59
N VAL A 166 -11.18 -3.78 14.42
CA VAL A 166 -12.31 -4.60 14.01
C VAL A 166 -13.46 -3.72 13.51
N GLU A 167 -13.86 -2.71 14.28
CA GLU A 167 -14.93 -1.79 13.91
C GLU A 167 -14.63 -1.10 12.56
N ARG A 168 -13.39 -0.63 12.34
CA ARG A 168 -12.99 -0.05 11.05
C ARG A 168 -13.10 -1.04 9.87
N LEU A 169 -12.90 -2.33 10.11
CA LEU A 169 -13.06 -3.37 9.08
C LEU A 169 -14.55 -3.63 8.82
N GLU A 170 -15.39 -3.67 9.85
CA GLU A 170 -16.85 -3.82 9.72
C GLU A 170 -17.48 -2.65 8.95
N VAL A 171 -17.09 -1.42 9.27
CA VAL A 171 -17.51 -0.22 8.52
C VAL A 171 -17.05 -0.29 7.07
N GLN A 172 -15.83 -0.78 6.80
CA GLN A 172 -15.34 -0.96 5.42
C GLN A 172 -16.08 -2.07 4.66
N ALA A 173 -16.47 -3.15 5.34
CA ALA A 173 -17.20 -4.26 4.74
C ALA A 173 -18.63 -3.86 4.33
N THR A 174 -19.26 -2.98 5.11
CA THR A 174 -20.63 -2.50 4.87
C THR A 174 -20.71 -1.29 3.95
N ASN A 175 -19.61 -0.54 3.79
CA ASN A 175 -19.52 0.63 2.90
C ASN A 175 -18.58 0.36 1.72
N SER A 176 -18.90 -0.67 0.93
CA SER A 176 -18.10 -1.02 -0.24
C SER A 176 -18.10 0.12 -1.27
N VAL A 177 -16.94 0.39 -1.85
CA VAL A 177 -16.79 1.39 -2.92
C VAL A 177 -16.79 0.67 -4.26
N GLU A 178 -17.70 1.08 -5.15
CA GLU A 178 -17.77 0.58 -6.51
C GLU A 178 -16.84 1.38 -7.43
N ILE A 179 -16.11 0.66 -8.29
CA ILE A 179 -15.24 1.25 -9.31
C ILE A 179 -15.57 0.60 -10.64
N ASN A 180 -15.86 1.42 -11.64
CA ASN A 180 -16.03 0.95 -13.00
C ASN A 180 -14.66 0.51 -13.59
N PHE A 181 -14.58 -0.74 -14.03
CA PHE A 181 -13.36 -1.36 -14.53
C PHE A 181 -12.86 -0.71 -15.83
N HIS A 182 -13.76 -0.32 -16.74
CA HIS A 182 -13.37 0.37 -17.97
C HIS A 182 -12.77 1.74 -17.68
N TRP A 183 -13.37 2.49 -16.76
CA TRP A 183 -12.80 3.74 -16.25
C TRP A 183 -11.43 3.51 -15.59
N LEU A 184 -11.28 2.45 -14.80
CA LEU A 184 -10.01 2.12 -14.16
C LEU A 184 -8.91 1.87 -15.21
N MET A 185 -9.20 1.09 -16.25
CA MET A 185 -8.25 0.80 -17.33
C MET A 185 -7.86 2.05 -18.11
N ALA A 186 -8.83 2.92 -18.44
CA ALA A 186 -8.58 4.23 -19.03
C ALA A 186 -7.68 5.09 -18.16
N THR A 187 -8.01 5.18 -16.88
CA THR A 187 -7.25 5.94 -15.90
C THR A 187 -5.82 5.44 -15.77
N ILE A 188 -5.60 4.12 -15.75
CA ILE A 188 -4.24 3.55 -15.72
C ILE A 188 -3.46 3.98 -16.96
N ASN A 189 -4.04 3.83 -18.15
CA ASN A 189 -3.37 4.23 -19.39
C ASN A 189 -3.04 5.73 -19.42
N ASP A 190 -3.99 6.58 -19.02
CA ASP A 190 -3.79 8.04 -18.96
C ASP A 190 -2.70 8.42 -17.96
N LEU A 191 -2.66 7.77 -16.79
CA LEU A 191 -1.61 8.01 -15.79
C LEU A 191 -0.22 7.57 -16.28
N LEU A 192 -0.15 6.45 -17.01
CA LEU A 192 1.11 5.92 -17.54
C LEU A 192 1.62 6.72 -18.75
N SER A 193 0.73 7.37 -19.49
CA SER A 193 1.08 8.18 -20.66
C SER A 193 1.25 9.67 -20.35
N ALA A 194 0.72 10.16 -19.22
CA ALA A 194 0.74 11.57 -18.87
C ALA A 194 2.15 12.17 -18.80
N GLN A 195 2.36 13.20 -19.62
CA GLN A 195 3.63 13.92 -19.72
C GLN A 195 3.49 15.37 -19.26
N GLN A 196 4.59 15.92 -18.74
CA GLN A 196 4.74 17.29 -18.30
C GLN A 196 5.84 17.98 -19.08
N LEU A 197 5.65 19.25 -19.35
CA LEU A 197 6.72 20.10 -19.86
C LEU A 197 7.46 20.73 -18.69
N ARG A 198 8.78 20.55 -18.67
CA ARG A 198 9.68 21.11 -17.67
C ARG A 198 10.06 22.54 -18.03
N GLY A 199 10.71 23.23 -17.08
CA GLY A 199 11.10 24.63 -17.24
C GLY A 199 12.22 24.85 -18.26
N ASP A 200 12.92 23.78 -18.62
CA ASP A 200 13.95 23.75 -19.65
C ASP A 200 13.39 23.41 -21.05
N GLY A 201 12.06 23.32 -21.20
CA GLY A 201 11.39 22.96 -22.45
C GLY A 201 11.42 21.46 -22.76
N THR A 202 12.01 20.62 -21.90
CA THR A 202 11.99 19.16 -22.09
C THR A 202 10.67 18.55 -21.66
N VAL A 203 10.26 17.48 -22.34
CA VAL A 203 9.09 16.70 -21.98
C VAL A 203 9.54 15.52 -21.14
N ALA A 204 8.91 15.34 -19.99
CA ALA A 204 9.16 14.21 -19.11
C ALA A 204 7.83 13.70 -18.54
N PRO A 205 7.74 12.43 -18.14
CA PRO A 205 6.58 11.95 -17.40
C PRO A 205 6.34 12.71 -16.09
N TYR A 206 5.09 12.70 -15.62
CA TYR A 206 4.81 13.09 -14.23
C TYR A 206 5.19 11.94 -13.29
N PHE A 207 6.17 12.17 -12.40
CA PHE A 207 6.52 11.22 -11.34
C PHE A 207 5.30 10.65 -10.61
N SER A 208 4.39 11.53 -10.16
CA SER A 208 3.24 11.11 -9.37
C SER A 208 2.22 10.30 -10.17
N HIS A 209 2.05 10.61 -11.46
CA HIS A 209 1.13 9.88 -12.33
C HIS A 209 1.68 8.51 -12.67
N LEU A 210 2.95 8.41 -13.08
CA LEU A 210 3.61 7.13 -13.31
C LEU A 210 3.56 6.26 -12.06
N THR A 211 3.88 6.81 -10.89
CA THR A 211 3.87 6.05 -9.62
C THR A 211 2.48 5.48 -9.31
N LEU A 212 1.42 6.28 -9.47
CA LEU A 212 0.04 5.83 -9.24
C LEU A 212 -0.43 4.83 -10.30
N GLY A 213 -0.13 5.08 -11.58
CA GLY A 213 -0.48 4.19 -12.69
C GLY A 213 0.17 2.82 -12.55
N ILE A 214 1.47 2.77 -12.22
CA ILE A 214 2.20 1.52 -11.96
C ILE A 214 1.62 0.79 -10.74
N ALA A 215 1.31 1.51 -9.66
CA ALA A 215 0.73 0.91 -8.46
C ALA A 215 -0.68 0.35 -8.71
N LEU A 216 -1.52 1.02 -9.51
CA LEU A 216 -2.81 0.51 -9.94
C LEU A 216 -2.68 -0.70 -10.87
N ALA A 217 -1.68 -0.71 -11.75
CA ALA A 217 -1.44 -1.82 -12.67
C ALA A 217 -0.90 -3.09 -11.99
N THR A 218 -0.13 -2.95 -10.90
CA THR A 218 0.65 -4.06 -10.28
C THR A 218 0.31 -4.36 -8.81
N GLY A 219 -0.47 -3.48 -8.18
CA GLY A 219 -0.81 -3.52 -6.76
C GLY A 219 0.40 -3.40 -5.81
N ARG A 220 1.55 -2.94 -6.29
CA ARG A 220 2.74 -2.78 -5.44
C ARG A 220 2.63 -1.53 -4.57
N ARG A 221 3.27 -1.57 -3.39
CA ARG A 221 3.32 -0.43 -2.45
C ARG A 221 4.15 0.70 -3.05
N GLU A 222 3.88 1.92 -2.59
CA GLU A 222 4.61 3.14 -2.99
C GLU A 222 6.13 2.91 -3.03
N ILE A 223 6.70 2.47 -1.91
CA ILE A 223 8.14 2.25 -1.79
C ILE A 223 8.68 1.12 -2.70
N GLU A 224 7.84 0.13 -3.03
CA GLU A 224 8.21 -0.97 -3.95
C GLU A 224 8.26 -0.46 -5.39
N VAL A 225 7.32 0.41 -5.78
CA VAL A 225 7.33 1.06 -7.10
C VAL A 225 8.55 1.99 -7.22
N LEU A 226 8.75 2.86 -6.23
CA LEU A 226 9.75 3.93 -6.29
C LEU A 226 11.19 3.47 -6.12
N LYS A 227 11.43 2.45 -5.30
CA LYS A 227 12.79 2.12 -4.83
C LYS A 227 13.05 0.62 -4.79
N LEU A 228 12.25 -0.12 -4.04
CA LEU A 228 12.64 -1.46 -3.60
C LEU A 228 12.37 -2.56 -4.64
N GLY A 229 11.29 -2.46 -5.40
CA GLY A 229 10.80 -3.56 -6.24
C GLY A 229 11.72 -3.86 -7.43
N ARG A 230 11.88 -5.12 -7.76
CA ARG A 230 12.49 -5.56 -9.03
C ARG A 230 11.46 -6.36 -9.80
N PHE A 231 11.34 -6.07 -11.09
CA PHE A 231 10.31 -6.62 -11.95
C PHE A 231 10.95 -7.23 -13.18
N LYS A 232 10.49 -8.43 -13.55
CA LYS A 232 10.86 -9.10 -14.80
C LYS A 232 9.61 -9.60 -15.49
N LYS A 233 9.61 -9.63 -16.82
CA LYS A 233 8.50 -10.18 -17.60
C LYS A 233 8.41 -11.69 -17.36
N ALA A 234 7.23 -12.17 -16.98
CA ALA A 234 6.93 -13.61 -16.87
C ALA A 234 5.88 -14.05 -17.92
N GLY A 235 5.04 -13.14 -18.38
CA GLY A 235 4.06 -13.34 -19.45
C GLY A 235 3.56 -12.00 -19.99
N GLU A 236 2.53 -12.02 -20.84
CA GLU A 236 1.94 -10.79 -21.38
C GLU A 236 1.32 -9.91 -20.29
N PHE A 237 0.61 -10.53 -19.33
CA PHE A 237 0.00 -9.88 -18.18
C PHE A 237 0.51 -10.43 -16.84
N GLU A 238 1.74 -10.98 -16.84
CA GLU A 238 2.40 -11.50 -15.64
C GLU A 238 3.81 -10.93 -15.49
N LEU A 239 4.18 -10.63 -14.24
CA LEU A 239 5.50 -10.18 -13.83
C LEU A 239 6.04 -11.08 -12.72
N GLU A 240 7.34 -11.34 -12.74
CA GLU A 240 8.07 -11.81 -11.57
C GLU A 240 8.48 -10.59 -10.74
N PHE A 241 8.20 -10.61 -9.44
CA PHE A 241 8.47 -9.52 -8.50
C PHE A 241 9.34 -10.01 -7.34
N SER A 242 10.36 -9.22 -6.99
CA SER A 242 11.14 -9.33 -5.74
C SER A 242 11.31 -7.95 -5.09
N GLY A 243 11.81 -7.91 -3.86
CA GLY A 243 11.97 -6.65 -3.13
C GLY A 243 10.73 -6.24 -2.33
N GLN A 244 10.01 -7.22 -1.77
CA GLN A 244 8.81 -7.02 -0.96
C GLN A 244 9.11 -6.17 0.29
N ALA A 245 8.37 -5.08 0.47
CA ALA A 245 8.50 -4.28 1.69
C ALA A 245 7.75 -4.92 2.87
N LYS A 246 8.07 -4.48 4.09
CA LYS A 246 7.46 -4.94 5.36
C LYS A 246 7.70 -6.41 5.73
N ARG A 247 8.73 -7.03 5.16
CA ARG A 247 9.30 -8.28 5.68
C ARG A 247 10.01 -8.00 7.00
N ARG A 248 9.89 -8.89 7.99
CA ARG A 248 10.51 -8.72 9.31
C ARG A 248 12.04 -8.66 9.24
N GLU A 249 12.61 -9.36 8.27
CA GLU A 249 14.06 -9.51 8.06
C GLU A 249 14.66 -8.42 7.17
N GLY A 250 13.83 -7.46 6.73
CA GLY A 250 14.21 -6.52 5.70
C GLY A 250 13.94 -7.07 4.30
N VAL A 251 14.40 -6.35 3.28
CA VAL A 251 14.08 -6.65 1.89
C VAL A 251 14.96 -7.80 1.40
N ASP A 252 14.34 -8.93 1.10
CA ASP A 252 15.01 -10.06 0.44
C ASP A 252 14.79 -9.99 -1.09
N TYR A 253 15.89 -10.02 -1.83
CA TYR A 253 15.92 -10.01 -3.29
C TYR A 253 16.08 -11.40 -3.91
N SER A 254 16.38 -12.41 -3.10
CA SER A 254 16.44 -13.80 -3.52
C SER A 254 15.05 -14.43 -3.60
N ASP A 255 14.12 -13.97 -2.74
CA ASP A 255 12.70 -14.33 -2.79
C ASP A 255 11.98 -13.55 -3.90
N SER A 256 11.53 -14.27 -4.93
CA SER A 256 10.70 -13.76 -6.02
C SER A 256 9.41 -14.55 -6.17
N TYR A 257 8.35 -13.88 -6.61
CA TYR A 257 7.07 -14.52 -6.89
C TYR A 257 6.35 -13.87 -8.07
N ARG A 258 5.45 -14.64 -8.69
CA ARG A 258 4.65 -14.16 -9.83
C ARG A 258 3.48 -13.32 -9.34
N ILE A 259 3.25 -12.20 -10.02
CA ILE A 259 2.10 -11.33 -9.87
C ILE A 259 1.48 -11.07 -11.25
N TYR A 260 0.18 -10.76 -11.28
CA TYR A 260 -0.47 -10.28 -12.49
C TYR A 260 -0.30 -8.77 -12.67
N THR A 261 -0.54 -8.28 -13.88
CA THR A 261 -0.65 -6.86 -14.21
C THR A 261 -1.90 -6.60 -15.03
N LEU A 262 -2.56 -5.45 -14.80
CA LEU A 262 -3.79 -5.09 -15.52
C LEU A 262 -3.53 -4.58 -16.95
N VAL A 263 -2.33 -4.08 -17.22
CA VAL A 263 -1.85 -3.70 -18.55
C VAL A 263 -0.65 -4.56 -18.95
N SER A 264 -0.25 -4.55 -20.22
CA SER A 264 0.84 -5.39 -20.69
C SER A 264 2.13 -5.22 -19.88
N ALA A 265 2.82 -6.32 -19.62
CA ALA A 265 4.05 -6.35 -18.85
C ALA A 265 5.13 -5.45 -19.46
N ASP A 266 5.19 -5.36 -20.79
CA ASP A 266 6.11 -4.47 -21.49
C ASP A 266 5.84 -2.99 -21.18
N LEU A 267 4.56 -2.59 -21.18
CA LEU A 267 4.20 -1.22 -20.81
C LEU A 267 4.55 -0.92 -19.35
N VAL A 268 4.30 -1.85 -18.43
CA VAL A 268 4.67 -1.68 -17.02
C VAL A 268 6.18 -1.53 -16.85
N LEU A 269 6.98 -2.41 -17.48
CA LEU A 269 8.43 -2.37 -17.38
C LEU A 269 9.01 -1.07 -17.99
N ALA A 270 8.49 -0.65 -19.14
CA ALA A 270 8.86 0.63 -19.75
C ALA A 270 8.52 1.81 -18.82
N SER A 271 7.34 1.79 -18.20
CA SER A 271 6.89 2.83 -17.27
C SER A 271 7.74 2.88 -15.99
N ILE A 272 8.11 1.72 -15.43
CA ILE A 272 9.00 1.63 -14.26
C ILE A 272 10.38 2.18 -14.61
N LYS A 273 10.92 1.84 -15.78
CA LYS A 273 12.20 2.39 -16.24
C LYS A 273 12.11 3.91 -16.36
N ALA A 274 11.11 4.42 -17.07
CA ALA A 274 10.91 5.86 -17.26
C ALA A 274 10.74 6.60 -15.92
N LEU A 275 10.02 6.01 -14.96
CA LEU A 275 9.87 6.55 -13.61
C LEU A 275 11.21 6.63 -12.88
N ARG A 276 12.00 5.56 -12.90
CA ARG A 276 13.27 5.48 -12.18
C ARG A 276 14.33 6.37 -12.79
N ASP A 277 14.28 6.65 -14.09
CA ASP A 277 15.19 7.58 -14.76
C ASP A 277 14.93 9.06 -14.40
N LEU A 278 13.81 9.38 -13.71
CA LEU A 278 13.51 10.76 -13.30
C LEU A 278 14.48 11.23 -12.19
N PRO A 279 15.04 12.45 -12.30
CA PRO A 279 15.92 13.01 -11.28
C PRO A 279 15.30 13.04 -9.88
N GLU A 280 14.01 13.41 -9.78
CA GLU A 280 13.31 13.44 -8.50
C GLU A 280 13.15 12.07 -7.84
N VAL A 281 13.24 10.97 -8.60
CA VAL A 281 13.21 9.58 -8.09
C VAL A 281 14.61 9.09 -7.75
N GLN A 282 15.61 9.50 -8.51
CA GLN A 282 17.02 9.22 -8.21
C GLN A 282 17.43 9.81 -6.87
N GLU A 283 16.96 11.02 -6.54
CA GLU A 283 17.17 11.64 -5.22
C GLU A 283 16.58 10.82 -4.05
N LEU A 284 15.60 9.95 -4.31
CA LEU A 284 14.98 9.12 -3.27
C LEU A 284 15.82 7.89 -2.91
N GLN A 285 16.74 7.47 -3.79
CA GLN A 285 17.43 6.18 -3.65
C GLN A 285 18.33 6.13 -2.40
N GLY A 286 18.97 7.26 -2.05
CA GLY A 286 19.81 7.39 -0.86
C GLY A 286 19.06 7.56 0.46
N LEU A 287 17.74 7.81 0.42
CA LEU A 287 16.93 8.05 1.62
C LEU A 287 16.42 6.75 2.23
N ASP A 288 16.27 6.68 3.54
CA ASP A 288 15.56 5.57 4.18
C ASP A 288 14.07 5.55 3.78
N ASN A 289 13.39 4.42 4.00
CA ASN A 289 11.99 4.24 3.57
C ASN A 289 11.01 5.22 4.24
N VAL A 290 11.31 5.71 5.45
CA VAL A 290 10.47 6.67 6.17
C VAL A 290 10.63 8.06 5.55
N ALA A 291 11.86 8.46 5.26
CA ALA A 291 12.18 9.72 4.59
C ALA A 291 11.58 9.77 3.18
N VAL A 292 11.64 8.66 2.41
CA VAL A 292 10.95 8.55 1.12
C VAL A 292 9.45 8.78 1.29
N ASN A 293 8.77 8.02 2.18
CA ASN A 293 7.33 8.18 2.42
C ASN A 293 6.98 9.62 2.81
N ASN A 294 7.73 10.23 3.74
CA ASN A 294 7.48 11.61 4.17
C ASN A 294 7.55 12.60 3.01
N ARG A 295 8.48 12.40 2.08
CA ARG A 295 8.67 13.27 0.91
C ARG A 295 7.56 13.14 -0.14
N VAL A 296 6.99 11.95 -0.34
CA VAL A 296 6.11 11.69 -1.51
C VAL A 296 4.64 11.49 -1.14
N HIS A 297 4.30 11.01 0.07
CA HIS A 297 2.95 10.55 0.41
C HIS A 297 1.87 11.62 0.22
N SER A 298 2.15 12.87 0.57
CA SER A 298 1.15 13.95 0.49
C SER A 298 0.76 14.24 -0.97
N ASN A 299 1.77 14.36 -1.85
CA ASN A 299 1.56 14.60 -3.27
C ASN A 299 0.81 13.43 -3.92
N LEU A 300 1.24 12.19 -3.64
CA LEU A 300 0.60 10.99 -4.18
C LEU A 300 -0.85 10.85 -3.72
N ASN A 301 -1.15 11.09 -2.42
CA ASN A 301 -2.52 11.08 -1.92
C ASN A 301 -3.38 12.18 -2.54
N GLN A 302 -2.84 13.40 -2.71
CA GLN A 302 -3.58 14.49 -3.37
C GLN A 302 -3.87 14.18 -4.84
N LEU A 303 -2.94 13.53 -5.55
CA LEU A 303 -3.21 13.03 -6.90
C LEU A 303 -4.31 11.97 -6.88
N THR A 304 -4.23 10.97 -6.01
CA THR A 304 -5.25 9.91 -5.92
C THR A 304 -6.64 10.49 -5.66
N LYS A 305 -6.78 11.44 -4.72
CA LYS A 305 -8.06 12.10 -4.44
C LYS A 305 -8.64 12.79 -5.67
N ARG A 306 -7.79 13.46 -6.47
CA ARG A 306 -8.21 14.12 -7.70
C ARG A 306 -8.61 13.14 -8.79
N VAL A 307 -7.82 12.08 -9.00
CA VAL A 307 -8.09 11.04 -10.00
C VAL A 307 -9.43 10.36 -9.73
N PHE A 308 -9.67 9.97 -8.49
CA PHE A 308 -10.91 9.30 -8.09
C PHE A 308 -12.07 10.26 -7.81
N ASN A 309 -11.83 11.57 -7.87
CA ASN A 309 -12.78 12.61 -7.45
C ASN A 309 -13.43 12.33 -6.07
N ASP A 310 -12.65 11.78 -5.13
CA ASP A 310 -13.13 11.43 -3.79
C ASP A 310 -12.03 11.76 -2.75
N PRO A 311 -12.30 12.70 -1.81
CA PRO A 311 -11.32 13.15 -0.82
C PRO A 311 -10.92 12.06 0.20
N ARG A 312 -11.68 10.96 0.26
CA ARG A 312 -11.42 9.81 1.15
C ARG A 312 -10.42 8.84 0.56
N ARG A 313 -10.21 8.84 -0.77
CA ARG A 313 -9.27 7.94 -1.45
C ARG A 313 -7.83 8.34 -1.18
N VAL A 314 -6.97 7.34 -1.08
CA VAL A 314 -5.54 7.50 -0.78
C VAL A 314 -4.70 6.53 -1.61
N PHE A 315 -3.41 6.82 -1.78
CA PHE A 315 -2.53 6.07 -2.67
C PHE A 315 -2.53 4.56 -2.39
N LYS A 316 -2.58 4.16 -1.11
CA LYS A 316 -2.59 2.74 -0.70
C LYS A 316 -3.83 1.97 -1.19
N ASP A 317 -4.88 2.67 -1.62
CA ASP A 317 -6.08 2.04 -2.17
C ASP A 317 -5.79 1.41 -3.54
N SER A 318 -4.76 1.88 -4.27
CA SER A 318 -4.33 1.28 -5.55
C SER A 318 -4.10 -0.22 -5.44
N ARG A 319 -3.44 -0.65 -4.36
CA ARG A 319 -3.22 -2.06 -4.04
C ARG A 319 -4.50 -2.83 -3.79
N LYS A 320 -5.49 -2.22 -3.13
CA LYS A 320 -6.78 -2.87 -2.87
C LYS A 320 -7.61 -3.05 -4.14
N ILE A 321 -7.62 -2.01 -4.97
CA ILE A 321 -8.31 -2.00 -6.26
C ILE A 321 -7.68 -3.02 -7.20
N TRP A 322 -6.35 -3.02 -7.33
CA TRP A 322 -5.60 -4.00 -8.13
C TRP A 322 -5.90 -5.42 -7.66
N ALA A 323 -5.79 -5.67 -6.36
CA ALA A 323 -5.98 -7.01 -5.82
C ALA A 323 -7.39 -7.50 -6.16
N ARG A 324 -8.40 -6.64 -5.99
CA ARG A 324 -9.78 -6.93 -6.36
C ARG A 324 -9.95 -7.29 -7.84
N ALA A 325 -9.39 -6.48 -8.74
CA ALA A 325 -9.44 -6.72 -10.18
C ALA A 325 -8.81 -8.06 -10.55
N VAL A 326 -7.60 -8.31 -10.06
CA VAL A 326 -6.85 -9.51 -10.39
C VAL A 326 -7.51 -10.77 -9.84
N PHE A 327 -8.12 -10.70 -8.65
CA PHE A 327 -8.93 -11.80 -8.12
C PHE A 327 -10.09 -12.15 -9.04
N GLU A 328 -10.92 -11.17 -9.40
CA GLU A 328 -12.09 -11.42 -10.22
C GLU A 328 -11.75 -11.86 -11.65
N LEU A 329 -10.63 -11.38 -12.20
CA LEU A 329 -10.14 -11.76 -13.53
C LEU A 329 -9.54 -13.16 -13.54
N HIS A 330 -8.77 -13.55 -12.52
CA HIS A 330 -7.91 -14.75 -12.61
C HIS A 330 -8.26 -15.90 -11.67
N TYR A 331 -8.77 -15.67 -10.46
CA TYR A 331 -8.89 -16.72 -9.44
C TYR A 331 -9.72 -17.94 -9.91
N ALA A 332 -10.86 -17.69 -10.55
CA ALA A 332 -11.72 -18.75 -11.06
C ALA A 332 -11.26 -19.36 -12.41
N ARG A 333 -10.23 -18.79 -13.06
CA ARG A 333 -9.87 -19.10 -14.46
C ARG A 333 -8.49 -19.68 -14.63
N ASP A 334 -7.51 -19.16 -13.90
CA ASP A 334 -6.16 -19.69 -13.97
C ASP A 334 -6.09 -21.02 -13.23
N ALA A 335 -5.68 -22.07 -13.96
CA ALA A 335 -5.60 -23.44 -13.46
C ALA A 335 -4.74 -23.55 -12.20
N LYS A 336 -3.79 -22.62 -11.97
CA LYS A 336 -2.94 -22.62 -10.77
C LYS A 336 -3.73 -22.41 -9.48
N TRP A 337 -4.92 -21.79 -9.55
CA TRP A 337 -5.74 -21.51 -8.37
C TRP A 337 -6.83 -22.53 -8.09
N LYS A 338 -7.05 -23.48 -9.02
CA LYS A 338 -8.18 -24.44 -8.96
C LYS A 338 -8.26 -25.25 -7.65
N LYS A 339 -7.13 -25.48 -6.99
CA LYS A 339 -7.03 -26.33 -5.78
C LYS A 339 -6.81 -25.56 -4.47
N VAL A 340 -6.76 -24.23 -4.52
CA VAL A 340 -6.52 -23.40 -3.34
C VAL A 340 -7.71 -22.50 -3.08
N ASN A 341 -7.86 -22.04 -1.84
CA ASN A 341 -8.90 -21.08 -1.50
C ASN A 341 -8.44 -19.64 -1.80
N GLU A 342 -9.37 -18.70 -1.65
CA GLU A 342 -9.16 -17.28 -1.89
C GLU A 342 -8.00 -16.74 -1.05
N THR A 343 -7.88 -17.23 0.18
CA THR A 343 -6.84 -16.79 1.11
C THR A 343 -5.43 -17.05 0.61
N VAL A 344 -5.21 -18.21 0.02
CA VAL A 344 -3.92 -18.54 -0.60
C VAL A 344 -3.66 -17.65 -1.82
N PHE A 345 -4.69 -17.35 -2.62
CA PHE A 345 -4.57 -16.41 -3.75
C PHE A 345 -4.15 -15.01 -3.27
N TRP A 346 -4.87 -14.45 -2.29
CA TRP A 346 -4.57 -13.12 -1.76
C TRP A 346 -3.17 -13.07 -1.15
N GLN A 347 -2.81 -14.10 -0.39
CA GLN A 347 -1.47 -14.22 0.20
C GLN A 347 -0.38 -14.23 -0.86
N ALA A 348 -0.52 -15.06 -1.91
CA ALA A 348 0.44 -15.17 -3.00
C ALA A 348 0.56 -13.87 -3.80
N MET A 349 -0.56 -13.24 -4.14
CA MET A 349 -0.57 -11.99 -4.91
C MET A 349 -0.02 -10.81 -4.11
N LEU A 350 -0.23 -10.78 -2.80
CA LEU A 350 0.19 -9.67 -1.94
C LEU A 350 1.54 -9.93 -1.24
N GLY A 351 2.09 -11.15 -1.30
CA GLY A 351 3.31 -11.52 -0.60
C GLY A 351 3.19 -11.34 0.92
N HIS A 352 2.08 -11.81 1.49
CA HIS A 352 1.87 -11.80 2.95
C HIS A 352 2.49 -13.04 3.61
N GLU A 353 3.03 -12.87 4.81
CA GLU A 353 3.52 -13.98 5.65
C GLU A 353 2.38 -14.72 6.35
N ASP A 354 1.23 -14.07 6.51
CA ASP A 354 0.05 -14.61 7.19
C ASP A 354 -1.22 -14.61 6.31
N MET A 355 -2.17 -15.45 6.71
CA MET A 355 -3.45 -15.67 6.04
C MET A 355 -4.56 -14.72 6.53
N SER A 356 -4.35 -13.96 7.62
CA SER A 356 -5.40 -13.16 8.29
C SER A 356 -5.55 -11.74 7.75
N THR A 357 -4.63 -11.24 6.92
CA THR A 357 -4.56 -9.82 6.53
C THR A 357 -5.49 -9.41 5.36
N GLN A 358 -6.34 -10.30 4.87
CA GLN A 358 -7.04 -10.12 3.59
C GLN A 358 -8.36 -9.32 3.62
N GLU A 359 -9.02 -9.19 4.77
CA GLU A 359 -10.36 -8.58 4.84
C GLU A 359 -10.36 -7.10 4.40
N SER A 360 -9.25 -6.40 4.61
CA SER A 360 -9.12 -5.00 4.20
C SER A 360 -9.20 -4.76 2.68
N TYR A 361 -9.04 -5.82 1.87
CA TYR A 361 -9.04 -5.75 0.40
C TYR A 361 -10.44 -5.98 -0.21
N LYS A 362 -11.42 -6.45 0.58
CA LYS A 362 -12.81 -6.66 0.15
C LYS A 362 -13.65 -5.38 0.11
N ALA A 363 -13.09 -4.25 0.54
CA ALA A 363 -13.78 -2.95 0.59
C ALA A 363 -14.13 -2.35 -0.79
N PHE A 364 -13.65 -2.96 -1.89
CA PHE A 364 -13.93 -2.51 -3.25
C PHE A 364 -14.72 -3.57 -4.02
N LYS A 365 -15.66 -3.11 -4.85
CA LYS A 365 -16.39 -3.89 -5.85
C LYS A 365 -16.09 -3.32 -7.23
N LEU A 366 -16.07 -4.18 -8.24
CA LEU A 366 -15.85 -3.77 -9.62
C LEU A 366 -17.13 -3.90 -10.42
N ASP A 367 -17.41 -2.84 -11.15
CA ASP A 367 -18.45 -2.78 -12.15
C ASP A 367 -17.83 -2.95 -13.53
N TYR A 368 -18.37 -3.87 -14.33
CA TYR A 368 -17.93 -4.13 -15.71
C TYR A 368 -18.94 -3.65 -16.74
N THR A 369 -19.96 -2.88 -16.33
CA THR A 369 -20.80 -2.19 -17.29
C THR A 369 -19.89 -1.36 -18.18
N LYS A 370 -19.98 -1.60 -19.48
CA LYS A 370 -19.38 -0.68 -20.42
C LYS A 370 -20.07 0.65 -20.19
N PRO A 371 -19.30 1.75 -20.02
CA PRO A 371 -19.88 3.07 -20.09
C PRO A 371 -20.76 3.10 -21.34
N ALA A 372 -21.98 3.65 -21.24
CA ALA A 372 -22.79 3.88 -22.42
C ALA A 372 -21.87 4.49 -23.47
N GLU A 373 -21.76 3.85 -24.64
CA GLU A 373 -21.21 4.54 -25.79
C GLU A 373 -21.95 5.88 -25.80
N PRO A 374 -21.26 7.03 -25.82
CA PRO A 374 -21.93 8.31 -25.84
C PRO A 374 -23.07 8.19 -26.86
N VAL A 375 -24.28 8.52 -26.43
CA VAL A 375 -25.45 8.42 -27.31
C VAL A 375 -25.15 9.36 -28.46
N ALA A 376 -24.91 8.78 -29.64
CA ALA A 376 -24.16 9.28 -30.78
C ALA A 376 -22.65 9.00 -30.72
N GLU A 377 -22.13 8.39 -31.79
CA GLU A 377 -20.75 8.51 -32.23
C GLU A 377 -20.23 9.95 -32.02
N VAL A 378 -19.70 10.26 -30.84
CA VAL A 378 -18.72 11.32 -30.72
C VAL A 378 -17.41 10.66 -31.11
N SER A 379 -17.31 10.32 -32.41
CA SER A 379 -16.13 10.77 -33.11
C SER A 379 -15.98 12.23 -32.69
N GLY A 380 -14.99 12.53 -31.85
CA GLY A 380 -14.59 13.91 -31.72
C GLY A 380 -14.44 14.43 -33.14
N LYS A 381 -14.78 15.69 -33.41
CA LYS A 381 -14.64 16.31 -34.73
C LYS A 381 -13.25 16.09 -35.38
N TRP A 382 -12.27 15.61 -34.60
CA TRP A 382 -10.89 15.35 -34.95
C TRP A 382 -10.41 13.99 -34.40
N ALA A 383 -9.52 13.31 -35.13
CA ALA A 383 -9.01 11.99 -34.78
C ALA A 383 -7.95 12.01 -33.66
N ASN A 384 -7.31 13.15 -33.42
CA ASN A 384 -6.33 13.34 -32.35
C ASN A 384 -6.22 14.82 -31.93
N ARG A 385 -5.53 15.06 -30.83
CA ARG A 385 -5.35 16.39 -30.24
C ARG A 385 -4.65 17.38 -31.17
N LEU A 386 -3.70 16.91 -31.98
CA LEU A 386 -2.96 17.77 -32.91
C LEU A 386 -3.87 18.27 -34.04
N GLU A 387 -4.72 17.40 -34.56
CA GLU A 387 -5.71 17.76 -35.58
C GLU A 387 -6.76 18.73 -35.02
N ALA A 388 -7.23 18.49 -33.79
CA ALA A 388 -8.15 19.39 -33.11
C ALA A 388 -7.56 20.79 -32.93
N LEU A 389 -6.30 20.86 -32.50
CA LEU A 389 -5.58 22.13 -32.39
C LEU A 389 -5.37 22.78 -33.76
N ALA A 390 -5.04 22.03 -34.81
CA ALA A 390 -4.87 22.59 -36.15
C ALA A 390 -6.15 23.25 -36.68
N SER A 391 -7.33 22.75 -36.32
CA SER A 391 -8.60 23.38 -36.70
C SER A 391 -8.79 24.80 -36.13
N LEU A 392 -8.06 25.14 -35.06
CA LEU A 392 -8.09 26.46 -34.45
C LEU A 392 -7.13 27.47 -35.13
N ASP A 393 -6.33 27.06 -36.12
CA ASP A 393 -5.46 27.98 -36.89
C ASP A 393 -6.26 29.12 -37.54
N GLY A 394 -7.53 28.84 -37.88
CA GLY A 394 -8.48 29.79 -38.46
C GLY A 394 -9.19 30.70 -37.45
N HIS A 395 -9.10 30.43 -36.14
CA HIS A 395 -9.92 31.08 -35.12
C HIS A 395 -9.62 32.58 -35.05
N GLU A 396 -10.66 33.41 -35.23
CA GLU A 396 -10.54 34.87 -35.37
C GLU A 396 -9.74 35.50 -34.23
N ARG A 397 -10.04 35.10 -32.99
CA ARG A 397 -9.36 35.63 -31.81
C ARG A 397 -7.88 35.25 -31.72
N ILE A 398 -7.51 34.03 -32.14
CA ILE A 398 -6.12 33.57 -32.16
C ILE A 398 -5.34 34.34 -33.22
N LYS A 399 -5.93 34.58 -34.39
CA LYS A 399 -5.33 35.37 -35.48
C LYS A 399 -5.16 36.84 -35.11
N ALA A 400 -6.14 37.43 -34.44
CA ALA A 400 -6.14 38.85 -34.09
C ALA A 400 -5.10 39.22 -33.01
N SER A 401 -4.59 38.25 -32.24
CA SER A 401 -3.65 38.50 -31.14
C SER A 401 -2.32 37.80 -31.36
N SER A 402 -1.25 38.58 -31.52
CA SER A 402 0.12 38.04 -31.64
C SER A 402 0.53 37.18 -30.43
N SER A 403 0.00 37.50 -29.25
CA SER A 403 0.23 36.72 -28.03
C SER A 403 -0.48 35.37 -28.07
N LEU A 404 -1.77 35.33 -28.47
CA LEU A 404 -2.52 34.09 -28.57
C LEU A 404 -1.98 33.21 -29.71
N HIS A 405 -1.59 33.81 -30.83
CA HIS A 405 -0.98 33.10 -31.94
C HIS A 405 0.35 32.43 -31.52
N LYS A 406 1.21 33.13 -30.79
CA LYS A 406 2.46 32.56 -30.25
C LYS A 406 2.18 31.39 -29.31
N ILE A 407 1.20 31.52 -28.40
CA ILE A 407 0.78 30.42 -27.53
C ILE A 407 0.30 29.23 -28.38
N HIS A 408 -0.54 29.48 -29.39
CA HIS A 408 -1.11 28.44 -30.24
C HIS A 408 -0.06 27.64 -31.02
N GLN A 409 0.87 28.33 -31.69
CA GLN A 409 1.95 27.68 -32.43
C GLN A 409 2.83 26.83 -31.52
N TRP A 410 3.15 27.35 -30.33
CA TRP A 410 3.92 26.62 -29.34
C TRP A 410 3.17 25.39 -28.81
N VAL A 411 1.87 25.51 -28.52
CA VAL A 411 1.03 24.39 -28.07
C VAL A 411 0.96 23.30 -29.14
N LYS A 412 0.75 23.66 -30.41
CA LYS A 412 0.76 22.71 -31.53
C LYS A 412 2.10 22.00 -31.68
N ALA A 413 3.21 22.74 -31.63
CA ALA A 413 4.55 22.15 -31.70
C ALA A 413 4.81 21.19 -30.53
N THR A 414 4.37 21.57 -29.32
CA THR A 414 4.50 20.75 -28.11
C THR A 414 3.69 19.47 -28.23
N VAL A 415 2.41 19.54 -28.61
CA VAL A 415 1.54 18.36 -28.79
C VAL A 415 2.02 17.48 -29.94
N LYS A 416 2.61 18.05 -30.99
CA LYS A 416 3.23 17.27 -32.07
C LYS A 416 4.43 16.46 -31.57
N ALA A 417 5.28 17.05 -30.74
CA ALA A 417 6.45 16.36 -30.18
C ALA A 417 6.08 15.37 -29.07
N ALA A 418 5.07 15.71 -28.28
CA ALA A 418 4.60 14.96 -27.13
C ALA A 418 3.07 15.01 -27.07
N PRO A 419 2.38 14.05 -27.70
CA PRO A 419 0.92 14.05 -27.81
C PRO A 419 0.21 14.22 -26.45
N GLU A 420 0.74 13.55 -25.43
CA GLU A 420 0.18 13.48 -24.08
C GLU A 420 0.68 14.59 -23.14
N ALA A 421 1.39 15.60 -23.67
CA ALA A 421 1.91 16.69 -22.85
C ALA A 421 0.76 17.52 -22.25
N ARG A 422 0.70 17.61 -20.93
CA ARG A 422 -0.30 18.44 -20.24
C ARG A 422 0.01 19.93 -20.44
N ILE A 423 -0.78 20.57 -21.30
CA ILE A 423 -0.75 22.01 -21.50
C ILE A 423 -1.45 22.69 -20.32
N SER A 424 -0.72 23.53 -19.60
CA SER A 424 -1.23 24.23 -18.41
C SER A 424 -0.83 25.69 -18.43
N GLN A 425 -1.50 26.50 -17.61
CA GLN A 425 -1.18 27.92 -17.47
C GLN A 425 0.30 28.14 -17.10
N LYS A 426 0.83 27.30 -16.18
CA LYS A 426 2.24 27.33 -15.77
C LYS A 426 3.17 26.96 -16.93
N ALA A 427 2.86 25.91 -17.69
CA ALA A 427 3.68 25.48 -18.81
C ALA A 427 3.80 26.58 -19.88
N ILE A 428 2.68 27.24 -20.22
CA ILE A 428 2.67 28.37 -21.17
C ILE A 428 3.44 29.56 -20.59
N GLN A 429 3.23 29.89 -19.32
CA GLN A 429 3.91 31.02 -18.68
C GLN A 429 5.43 30.83 -18.67
N THR A 430 5.93 29.62 -18.38
CA THR A 430 7.36 29.32 -18.32
C THR A 430 8.02 29.26 -19.70
N ASN A 431 7.35 28.69 -20.70
CA ASN A 431 8.00 28.36 -21.97
C ASN A 431 7.70 29.34 -23.11
N VAL A 432 6.60 30.11 -23.00
CA VAL A 432 6.23 31.12 -23.99
C VAL A 432 6.43 32.53 -23.44
N GLY A 433 6.19 32.74 -22.13
CA GLY A 433 6.24 34.06 -21.51
C GLY A 433 5.10 34.96 -22.02
N SER A 434 3.90 34.84 -21.43
CA SER A 434 2.73 35.62 -21.83
C SER A 434 1.92 36.13 -20.64
N TYR A 435 1.12 37.16 -20.87
CA TYR A 435 0.26 37.77 -19.86
C TYR A 435 -0.83 36.78 -19.41
N ARG A 436 -1.06 36.66 -18.10
CA ARG A 436 -1.87 35.60 -17.50
C ARG A 436 -3.33 35.56 -18.04
N PRO A 437 -4.03 36.68 -18.23
CA PRO A 437 -5.32 36.72 -18.93
C PRO A 437 -5.29 36.14 -20.34
N ASN A 438 -4.27 36.43 -21.16
CA ASN A 438 -4.15 35.86 -22.51
C ASN A 438 -3.96 34.33 -22.47
N ILE A 439 -3.23 33.83 -21.47
CA ILE A 439 -3.07 32.39 -21.28
C ILE A 439 -4.40 31.74 -20.91
N LYS A 440 -5.17 32.37 -20.01
CA LYS A 440 -6.49 31.89 -19.60
C LYS A 440 -7.46 31.86 -20.79
N GLU A 441 -7.52 32.97 -21.53
CA GLU A 441 -8.32 33.10 -22.76
C GLU A 441 -7.96 32.02 -23.78
N TYR A 442 -6.65 31.79 -24.02
CA TYR A 442 -6.21 30.71 -24.91
C TYR A 442 -6.68 29.34 -24.44
N LEU A 443 -6.53 29.03 -23.15
CA LEU A 443 -6.90 27.73 -22.60
C LEU A 443 -8.42 27.50 -22.66
N GLU A 444 -9.22 28.55 -22.56
CA GLU A 444 -10.67 28.50 -22.77
C GLU A 444 -11.01 28.22 -24.25
N ILE A 445 -10.36 28.92 -25.20
CA ILE A 445 -10.55 28.68 -26.65
C ILE A 445 -10.14 27.25 -27.05
N ALA A 446 -9.01 26.78 -26.51
CA ALA A 446 -8.44 25.47 -26.85
C ALA A 446 -8.96 24.33 -25.97
N ALA A 447 -9.93 24.56 -25.07
CA ALA A 447 -10.34 23.59 -24.05
C ALA A 447 -10.78 22.25 -24.67
N GLU A 448 -11.64 22.31 -25.69
CA GLU A 448 -12.15 21.13 -26.40
C GLU A 448 -11.03 20.38 -27.12
N ALA A 449 -10.21 21.10 -27.91
CA ALA A 449 -9.09 20.52 -28.63
C ALA A 449 -8.05 19.89 -27.69
N LEU A 450 -7.83 20.48 -26.51
CA LEU A 450 -6.89 19.97 -25.52
C LEU A 450 -7.42 18.76 -24.75
N ALA A 451 -8.73 18.53 -24.76
CA ALA A 451 -9.40 17.38 -24.14
C ALA A 451 -9.55 16.18 -25.10
N THR A 452 -9.26 16.35 -26.40
CA THR A 452 -9.27 15.26 -27.38
C THR A 452 -8.19 14.21 -27.06
N PRO A 453 -8.54 12.93 -26.86
CA PRO A 453 -7.59 11.86 -26.52
C PRO A 453 -6.69 11.49 -27.71
N ASN A 454 -5.46 11.02 -27.44
CA ASN A 454 -4.49 10.62 -28.48
C ASN A 454 -4.40 9.09 -28.72
N ARG A 455 -5.07 8.26 -27.91
CA ARG A 455 -5.02 6.79 -28.02
C ARG A 455 -6.41 6.16 -28.00
N GLY A 456 -6.60 5.16 -28.85
CA GLY A 456 -7.70 4.20 -28.72
C GLY A 456 -7.46 3.29 -27.51
N LEU A 457 -8.42 3.27 -26.59
CA LEU A 457 -8.39 2.52 -25.32
C LEU A 457 -8.30 0.99 -25.48
N ALA A 458 -8.46 0.47 -26.70
CA ALA A 458 -8.67 -0.95 -26.98
C ALA A 458 -7.39 -1.80 -27.13
N GLU A 459 -6.19 -1.21 -27.27
CA GLU A 459 -4.98 -1.97 -27.64
C GLU A 459 -4.09 -2.43 -26.47
N VAL A 460 -4.35 -2.03 -25.22
CA VAL A 460 -3.36 -2.19 -24.13
C VAL A 460 -3.90 -2.73 -22.80
N ALA A 461 -5.21 -2.94 -22.70
CA ALA A 461 -5.87 -3.44 -21.50
C ALA A 461 -5.96 -4.97 -21.50
N ALA A 462 -5.87 -5.60 -20.32
CA ALA A 462 -6.22 -7.00 -20.18
C ALA A 462 -7.67 -7.24 -20.68
N PRO A 463 -7.91 -8.28 -21.50
CA PRO A 463 -9.25 -8.57 -21.99
C PRO A 463 -10.17 -8.94 -20.82
N VAL A 464 -11.36 -8.34 -20.77
CA VAL A 464 -12.42 -8.75 -19.81
C VAL A 464 -13.14 -9.98 -20.39
N PRO A 465 -13.08 -11.16 -19.74
CA PRO A 465 -13.80 -12.33 -20.21
C PRO A 465 -15.33 -12.08 -20.21
N LYS A 466 -16.04 -12.58 -21.23
CA LYS A 466 -17.50 -12.38 -21.39
C LYS A 466 -18.29 -12.91 -20.18
N GLU A 467 -17.74 -13.90 -19.49
CA GLU A 467 -18.30 -14.55 -18.32
C GLU A 467 -18.16 -13.70 -17.05
N VAL A 468 -17.19 -12.77 -16.98
CA VAL A 468 -17.12 -11.77 -15.89
C VAL A 468 -18.25 -10.77 -16.04
N VAL A 469 -18.47 -10.28 -17.27
CA VAL A 469 -19.49 -9.27 -17.60
C VAL A 469 -20.93 -9.78 -17.39
N LYS A 470 -21.14 -11.11 -17.42
CA LYS A 470 -22.46 -11.76 -17.29
C LYS A 470 -22.55 -12.73 -16.10
N ALA A 471 -21.65 -12.61 -15.12
CA ALA A 471 -21.56 -13.55 -14.02
C ALA A 471 -22.86 -13.57 -13.20
N LYS A 472 -23.58 -14.69 -13.19
CA LYS A 472 -24.74 -14.86 -12.31
C LYS A 472 -24.28 -15.10 -10.88
N PRO A 473 -24.98 -14.56 -9.87
CA PRO A 473 -24.67 -14.81 -8.47
C PRO A 473 -24.83 -16.31 -8.14
N HIS A 474 -23.77 -16.90 -7.59
CA HIS A 474 -23.75 -18.23 -7.01
C HIS A 474 -24.19 -18.17 -5.55
N LEU A 475 -25.21 -18.93 -5.16
CA LEU A 475 -25.75 -18.90 -3.80
C LEU A 475 -25.14 -20.00 -2.93
N THR A 476 -24.67 -19.64 -1.74
CA THR A 476 -24.34 -20.58 -0.65
C THR A 476 -25.23 -20.31 0.54
N VAL A 477 -25.75 -21.36 1.20
CA VAL A 477 -26.72 -21.22 2.29
C VAL A 477 -26.36 -22.13 3.45
N HIS A 478 -26.46 -21.61 4.68
CA HIS A 478 -26.20 -22.35 5.91
C HIS A 478 -27.16 -21.91 7.02
N GLN A 479 -27.34 -22.77 8.02
CA GLN A 479 -28.23 -22.51 9.15
C GLN A 479 -27.45 -21.87 10.31
N LEU A 480 -28.04 -20.85 10.93
CA LEU A 480 -27.53 -20.14 12.09
C LEU A 480 -27.95 -20.82 13.40
N GLU A 481 -27.26 -20.51 14.49
CA GLU A 481 -27.51 -21.09 15.83
C GLU A 481 -28.91 -20.78 16.37
N ASP A 482 -29.52 -19.68 15.93
CA ASP A 482 -30.88 -19.26 16.29
C ASP A 482 -31.98 -19.91 15.44
N GLY A 483 -31.61 -20.85 14.55
CA GLY A 483 -32.52 -21.58 13.68
C GLY A 483 -32.84 -20.89 12.35
N GLN A 484 -32.39 -19.65 12.14
CA GLN A 484 -32.55 -18.94 10.86
C GLN A 484 -31.59 -19.48 9.78
N TRP A 485 -31.92 -19.25 8.52
CA TRP A 485 -31.07 -19.56 7.38
C TRP A 485 -30.41 -18.29 6.85
N GLN A 486 -29.10 -18.34 6.65
CA GLN A 486 -28.33 -17.29 6.00
C GLN A 486 -27.86 -17.76 4.63
N ALA A 487 -28.35 -17.11 3.58
CA ALA A 487 -27.87 -17.29 2.22
C ALA A 487 -26.96 -16.13 1.82
N VAL A 488 -25.88 -16.45 1.12
CA VAL A 488 -24.88 -15.52 0.64
C VAL A 488 -24.77 -15.68 -0.87
N ALA A 489 -25.02 -14.61 -1.60
CA ALA A 489 -24.86 -14.55 -3.04
C ALA A 489 -23.44 -14.12 -3.39
N ARG A 490 -22.75 -14.91 -4.22
CA ARG A 490 -21.38 -14.65 -4.67
C ARG A 490 -21.31 -14.39 -6.16
N VAL A 491 -20.77 -13.26 -6.57
CA VAL A 491 -20.41 -13.01 -7.98
C VAL A 491 -18.89 -13.08 -8.09
N ASN A 492 -18.39 -13.94 -8.98
CA ASN A 492 -16.94 -14.19 -9.15
C ASN A 492 -16.21 -14.48 -7.83
N GLY A 493 -16.84 -15.24 -6.92
CA GLY A 493 -16.28 -15.61 -5.61
C GLY A 493 -16.53 -14.60 -4.49
N VAL A 494 -17.16 -13.46 -4.77
CA VAL A 494 -17.34 -12.40 -3.74
C VAL A 494 -18.78 -12.31 -3.29
N ASP A 495 -18.98 -12.38 -1.98
CA ASP A 495 -20.23 -12.05 -1.29
C ASP A 495 -20.72 -10.65 -1.71
N VAL A 496 -21.74 -10.60 -2.56
CA VAL A 496 -22.34 -9.35 -3.06
C VAL A 496 -23.61 -8.98 -2.30
N ALA A 497 -24.31 -9.98 -1.76
CA ALA A 497 -25.52 -9.80 -0.97
C ALA A 497 -25.73 -10.98 -0.02
N THR A 498 -26.39 -10.70 1.10
CA THR A 498 -26.74 -11.69 2.12
C THR A 498 -28.22 -11.58 2.42
N GLY A 499 -28.92 -12.72 2.47
CA GLY A 499 -30.31 -12.82 2.85
C GLY A 499 -30.43 -13.71 4.09
N VAL A 500 -31.16 -13.24 5.10
CA VAL A 500 -31.47 -14.00 6.31
C VAL A 500 -32.98 -14.16 6.42
N ASP A 501 -33.42 -15.39 6.69
CA ASP A 501 -34.83 -15.71 6.87
C ASP A 501 -35.02 -17.02 7.66
N GLY A 502 -36.19 -17.21 8.29
CA GLY A 502 -36.55 -18.49 8.92
C GLY A 502 -36.72 -19.62 7.90
N ASP A 503 -37.00 -19.31 6.64
CA ASP A 503 -37.06 -20.26 5.54
C ASP A 503 -35.84 -20.18 4.60
N ARG A 504 -35.26 -21.35 4.30
CA ARG A 504 -34.06 -21.50 3.46
C ARG A 504 -34.24 -20.91 2.06
N MET A 505 -35.39 -21.15 1.42
CA MET A 505 -35.64 -20.69 0.06
C MET A 505 -35.85 -19.18 0.00
N THR A 506 -36.48 -18.62 1.03
CA THR A 506 -36.71 -17.19 1.18
C THR A 506 -35.40 -16.45 1.46
N ALA A 507 -34.52 -17.00 2.31
CA ALA A 507 -33.16 -16.48 2.51
C ALA A 507 -32.37 -16.44 1.18
N MET A 508 -32.40 -17.52 0.40
CA MET A 508 -31.74 -17.60 -0.91
C MET A 508 -32.30 -16.59 -1.92
N ARG A 509 -33.62 -16.40 -1.94
CA ARG A 509 -34.27 -15.41 -2.82
C ARG A 509 -33.86 -13.99 -2.45
N LYS A 510 -33.88 -13.63 -1.17
CA LYS A 510 -33.41 -12.32 -0.67
C LYS A 510 -31.96 -12.04 -1.05
N ALA A 511 -31.08 -13.03 -0.90
CA ALA A 511 -29.68 -12.91 -1.31
C ALA A 511 -29.52 -12.72 -2.83
N TYR A 512 -30.31 -13.44 -3.63
CA TYR A 512 -30.28 -13.33 -5.09
C TYR A 512 -30.84 -12.00 -5.60
N GLU A 513 -31.98 -11.55 -5.07
CA GLU A 513 -32.59 -10.26 -5.39
C GLU A 513 -31.70 -9.10 -4.97
N GLY A 514 -31.08 -9.17 -3.79
CA GLY A 514 -30.09 -8.19 -3.35
C GLY A 514 -28.84 -8.15 -4.23
N ALA A 515 -28.46 -9.29 -4.83
CA ALA A 515 -27.33 -9.35 -5.75
C ALA A 515 -27.64 -8.77 -7.14
N ILE A 516 -28.89 -8.86 -7.61
CA ILE A 516 -29.32 -8.34 -8.91
C ILE A 516 -29.73 -6.87 -8.82
N GLY A 517 -30.40 -6.46 -7.74
CA GLY A 517 -30.80 -5.06 -7.52
C GLY A 517 -29.64 -4.11 -7.23
N ALA A 518 -28.45 -4.64 -6.94
CA ALA A 518 -27.20 -3.86 -6.86
C ALA A 518 -26.46 -3.76 -8.22
N ALA A 519 -26.90 -4.49 -9.25
CA ALA A 519 -26.30 -4.55 -10.58
C ALA A 519 -27.12 -3.83 -11.66
N SER A 520 -28.16 -3.09 -11.24
CA SER A 520 -29.05 -2.25 -12.03
C SER A 520 -29.06 -0.85 -11.44
#